data_AF-A0A7G1PF77-F1
#
_entry.id   AF-A0A7G1PF77-F1
#
_cell.length_a   1.000
_cell.length_b   1.000
_cell.length_c   1.000
_cell.angle_alpha   90.00
_cell.angle_beta   90.00
_cell.angle_gamma   90.00
#
_symmetry.space_group_name_H-M   'P 1'
#
loop_
_entity.id
_entity.type
_entity.pdbx_description
1 polymer ?
#
loop_
_entity_poly.entity_id
_entity_poly.type
_entity_poly.pdbx_seq_one_letter_code
_entity_poly.pdbx_strand_id
1 'polypeptide(L)'
;MRWAAATALVRIAGSCDGPLDAGLLDRAVAELTAAAANPAPTPATDYNAGDFHGHIEATLHTLGTGVPRAALAACLPRIERDRDGRRTEAALVELFPAPLQSPRPCYADLPATQQQLVHALANLEHPWVGRAVAGQLRDRGLPDSQNAQRAYAGLPPVAEGRQ
;
A
#
# COMPACT_ATOMS: atom_id res chain seq x y z
N MET A 1 -20.90 -7.72 -5.66
CA MET A 1 -20.90 -8.58 -6.87
C MET A 1 -19.93 -8.10 -7.96
N ARG A 2 -19.54 -6.81 -8.07
CA ARG A 2 -18.65 -6.32 -9.16
C ARG A 2 -17.16 -6.68 -8.98
N TRP A 3 -16.67 -6.67 -7.74
CA TRP A 3 -15.26 -6.89 -7.42
C TRP A 3 -14.76 -8.30 -7.76
N ALA A 4 -15.49 -9.36 -7.40
CA ALA A 4 -15.06 -10.74 -7.67
C ALA A 4 -14.93 -11.02 -9.18
N ALA A 5 -15.80 -10.43 -9.99
CA ALA A 5 -15.72 -10.50 -11.44
C ALA A 5 -14.49 -9.75 -11.98
N ALA A 6 -14.19 -8.56 -11.44
CA ALA A 6 -12.98 -7.81 -11.80
C ALA A 6 -11.69 -8.57 -11.45
N THR A 7 -11.63 -9.18 -10.26
CA THR A 7 -10.52 -10.07 -9.86
C THR A 7 -10.36 -11.24 -10.82
N ALA A 8 -11.45 -11.92 -11.19
CA ALA A 8 -11.40 -13.04 -12.12
C ALA A 8 -10.90 -12.62 -13.51
N LEU A 9 -11.41 -11.51 -14.04
CA LEU A 9 -10.99 -10.97 -15.35
C LEU A 9 -9.51 -10.62 -15.39
N VAL A 10 -8.99 -9.98 -14.34
CA VAL A 10 -7.57 -9.65 -14.22
C VAL A 10 -6.70 -10.90 -14.15
N ARG A 11 -7.10 -11.91 -13.37
CA ARG A 11 -6.34 -13.18 -13.28
C ARG A 11 -6.35 -13.97 -14.59
N ILE A 12 -7.47 -13.96 -15.31
CA ILE A 12 -7.57 -14.59 -16.64
C ILE A 12 -6.65 -13.86 -17.62
N ALA A 13 -6.69 -12.53 -17.65
CA ALA A 13 -5.79 -11.73 -18.50
C ALA A 13 -4.31 -11.98 -18.19
N GLY A 14 -3.95 -12.15 -16.91
CA GLY A 14 -2.58 -12.48 -16.50
C GLY A 14 -2.16 -13.94 -16.78
N SER A 15 -3.11 -14.85 -17.03
CA SER A 15 -2.84 -16.28 -17.23
C SER A 15 -2.99 -16.73 -18.69
N CYS A 16 -3.57 -15.90 -19.55
CA CYS A 16 -3.82 -16.23 -20.95
C CYS A 16 -2.94 -15.38 -21.89
N ASP A 17 -2.19 -16.03 -22.78
CA ASP A 17 -1.44 -15.37 -23.88
C ASP A 17 -2.36 -14.80 -24.99
N GLY A 18 -3.68 -14.80 -24.78
CA GLY A 18 -4.68 -14.33 -25.74
C GLY A 18 -5.12 -12.90 -25.47
N PRO A 19 -5.47 -12.11 -26.50
CA PRO A 19 -5.92 -10.74 -26.31
C PRO A 19 -7.27 -10.72 -25.59
N LEU A 20 -7.26 -10.25 -24.33
CA LEU A 20 -8.48 -9.80 -23.68
C LEU A 20 -8.90 -8.46 -24.28
N ASP A 21 -10.20 -8.18 -24.36
CA ASP A 21 -10.67 -6.86 -24.75
C ASP A 21 -10.08 -5.79 -23.81
N ALA A 22 -9.28 -4.87 -24.37
CA ALA A 22 -8.62 -3.82 -23.62
C ALA A 22 -9.61 -2.97 -22.82
N GLY A 23 -10.79 -2.69 -23.37
CA GLY A 23 -11.83 -1.93 -22.68
C GLY A 23 -12.46 -2.68 -21.51
N LEU A 24 -12.47 -4.02 -21.55
CA LEU A 24 -12.92 -4.85 -20.44
C LEU A 24 -11.88 -4.92 -19.33
N LEU A 25 -10.60 -5.03 -19.70
CA LEU A 25 -9.49 -5.02 -18.76
C LEU A 25 -9.38 -3.66 -18.03
N ASP A 26 -9.49 -2.55 -18.75
CA ASP A 26 -9.48 -1.20 -18.15
C ASP A 26 -10.60 -1.02 -17.13
N ARG A 27 -11.81 -1.52 -17.43
CA ARG A 27 -12.94 -1.50 -16.48
C ARG A 27 -12.67 -2.37 -15.27
N ALA A 28 -12.10 -3.56 -15.44
CA ALA A 28 -11.76 -4.44 -14.33
C ALA A 28 -10.71 -3.78 -13.42
N VAL A 29 -9.69 -3.16 -13.98
CA VAL A 29 -8.69 -2.40 -13.21
C VAL A 29 -9.29 -1.20 -12.51
N ALA A 30 -10.19 -0.45 -13.15
CA ALA A 30 -10.89 0.67 -12.53
C ALA A 30 -11.77 0.24 -11.35
N GLU A 31 -12.48 -0.89 -11.47
CA GLU A 31 -13.30 -1.46 -10.39
C GLU A 31 -12.43 -1.95 -9.22
N LEU A 32 -11.27 -2.56 -9.49
CA LEU A 32 -10.31 -2.93 -8.44
C LEU A 32 -9.71 -1.70 -7.75
N THR A 33 -9.39 -0.66 -8.51
CA THR A 33 -8.90 0.62 -7.97
C THR A 33 -9.94 1.27 -7.08
N ALA A 34 -11.21 1.31 -7.52
CA ALA A 34 -12.31 1.87 -6.74
C ALA A 34 -12.57 1.06 -5.46
N ALA A 35 -12.46 -0.26 -5.53
CA ALA A 35 -12.59 -1.13 -4.36
C ALA A 35 -11.44 -0.95 -3.37
N ALA A 36 -10.20 -0.74 -3.84
CA ALA A 36 -9.07 -0.40 -2.97
C ALA A 36 -9.24 0.97 -2.33
N ALA A 37 -9.76 1.96 -3.06
CA ALA A 37 -10.00 3.30 -2.52
C ALA A 37 -11.15 3.35 -1.49
N ASN A 38 -12.17 2.53 -1.68
CA ASN A 38 -13.36 2.46 -0.82
C ASN A 38 -13.67 1.01 -0.44
N PRO A 39 -12.89 0.40 0.45
CA PRO A 39 -13.14 -0.98 0.88
C PRO A 39 -14.48 -1.06 1.61
N ALA A 40 -15.24 -2.12 1.36
CA ALA A 40 -16.47 -2.35 2.08
C ALA A 40 -16.17 -2.50 3.60
N PRO A 41 -17.00 -1.93 4.49
CA PRO A 41 -16.75 -1.91 5.93
C PRO A 41 -16.71 -3.31 6.56
N THR A 42 -17.20 -4.34 5.87
CA THR A 42 -17.05 -5.74 6.25
C THR A 42 -16.84 -6.56 5.00
N PRO A 43 -15.63 -7.09 4.76
CA PRO A 43 -15.43 -8.07 3.71
C PRO A 43 -16.31 -9.28 4.01
N ALA A 44 -17.20 -9.66 3.09
CA ALA A 44 -18.00 -10.88 3.21
C ALA A 44 -17.15 -12.16 3.17
N THR A 45 -15.85 -12.03 2.92
CA THR A 45 -14.88 -13.12 2.82
C THR A 45 -13.55 -12.63 3.37
N ASP A 46 -12.91 -13.49 4.16
CA ASP A 46 -11.58 -13.24 4.69
C ASP A 46 -10.53 -13.44 3.58
N TYR A 47 -10.25 -12.36 2.84
CA TYR A 47 -9.23 -12.36 1.80
C TYR A 47 -7.85 -12.10 2.41
N ASN A 48 -6.90 -13.00 2.14
CA ASN A 48 -5.50 -12.87 2.57
C ASN A 48 -5.33 -12.60 4.08
N ALA A 49 -6.01 -13.38 4.94
CA ALA A 49 -6.00 -13.20 6.39
C ALA A 49 -6.38 -11.77 6.83
N GLY A 50 -7.34 -11.16 6.12
CA GLY A 50 -7.86 -9.83 6.37
C GLY A 50 -7.15 -8.71 5.61
N ASP A 51 -6.18 -9.00 4.76
CA ASP A 51 -5.46 -8.02 3.95
C ASP A 51 -6.04 -7.89 2.53
N PHE A 52 -7.19 -7.22 2.47
CA PHE A 52 -7.93 -6.94 1.23
C PHE A 52 -7.10 -6.15 0.21
N HIS A 53 -6.32 -5.17 0.65
CA HIS A 53 -5.52 -4.32 -0.25
C HIS A 53 -4.35 -5.10 -0.84
N GLY A 54 -3.69 -5.96 -0.05
CA GLY A 54 -2.64 -6.85 -0.56
C GLY A 54 -3.19 -7.88 -1.53
N HIS A 55 -4.42 -8.35 -1.32
CA HIS A 55 -5.08 -9.21 -2.30
C HIS A 55 -5.33 -8.50 -3.65
N ILE A 56 -5.79 -7.25 -3.63
CA ILE A 56 -6.00 -6.46 -4.85
C ILE A 56 -4.68 -6.19 -5.55
N GLU A 57 -3.64 -5.78 -4.83
CA GLU A 57 -2.32 -5.51 -5.41
C GLU A 57 -1.70 -6.77 -6.01
N ALA A 58 -1.72 -7.90 -5.30
CA ALA A 58 -1.26 -9.18 -5.83
C ALA A 58 -2.03 -9.59 -7.09
N THR A 59 -3.33 -9.31 -7.13
CA THR A 59 -4.17 -9.53 -8.31
C THR A 59 -3.73 -8.64 -9.47
N LEU A 60 -3.55 -7.34 -9.25
CA LEU A 60 -3.10 -6.40 -10.29
C LEU A 60 -1.71 -6.76 -10.83
N HIS A 61 -0.78 -7.21 -9.98
CA HIS A 61 0.55 -7.65 -10.41
C HIS A 61 0.54 -8.87 -11.34
N THR A 62 -0.54 -9.66 -11.39
CA THR A 62 -0.66 -10.76 -12.37
C THR A 62 -0.71 -10.26 -13.82
N LEU A 63 -1.04 -8.98 -14.05
CA LEU A 63 -1.05 -8.38 -15.40
C LEU A 63 0.35 -8.10 -15.95
N GLY A 64 1.41 -8.27 -15.14
CA GLY A 64 2.78 -7.98 -15.56
C GLY A 64 3.02 -6.47 -15.75
N THR A 65 3.58 -6.08 -16.91
CA THR A 65 3.89 -4.69 -17.23
C THR A 65 2.64 -3.94 -17.69
N GLY A 66 2.33 -2.80 -17.07
CA GLY A 66 1.23 -1.93 -17.48
C GLY A 66 0.15 -1.69 -16.42
N VAL A 67 0.35 -2.15 -15.18
CA VAL A 67 -0.57 -1.81 -14.07
C VAL A 67 -0.63 -0.28 -13.92
N PRO A 68 -1.83 0.33 -13.98
CA PRO A 68 -1.96 1.76 -13.82
C PRO A 68 -1.44 2.20 -12.46
N ARG A 69 -0.56 3.20 -12.47
CA ARG A 69 0.04 3.77 -11.26
C ARG A 69 -1.01 4.23 -10.24
N ALA A 70 -2.15 4.73 -10.70
CA ALA A 70 -3.29 5.09 -9.84
C ALA A 70 -3.91 3.89 -9.11
N ALA A 71 -3.91 2.70 -9.72
CA ALA A 71 -4.41 1.47 -9.12
C ALA A 71 -3.49 0.98 -8.00
N LEU A 72 -2.18 1.03 -8.23
CA LEU A 72 -1.18 0.74 -7.21
C LEU A 72 -1.25 1.79 -6.09
N ALA A 73 -1.30 3.08 -6.41
CA ALA A 73 -1.43 4.17 -5.44
C ALA A 73 -2.66 4.04 -4.53
N ALA A 74 -3.76 3.45 -5.00
CA ALA A 74 -4.92 3.16 -4.16
C ALA A 74 -4.67 2.05 -3.13
N CYS A 75 -3.70 1.17 -3.37
CA CYS A 75 -3.28 0.09 -2.47
C CYS A 75 -2.11 0.49 -1.53
N LEU A 76 -1.22 1.38 -1.97
CA LEU A 76 0.04 1.73 -1.28
C LEU A 76 -0.08 2.41 0.11
N PRO A 77 -1.12 3.18 0.46
CA PRO A 77 -1.23 3.74 1.82
C PRO A 77 -1.78 2.76 2.86
N ARG A 78 -2.04 1.49 2.50
CA ARG A 78 -2.66 0.48 3.38
C ARG A 78 -1.73 -0.72 3.60
N ILE A 79 -0.50 -0.41 4.01
CA ILE A 79 0.61 -1.36 4.21
C ILE A 79 0.74 -1.86 5.65
N GLU A 80 -0.20 -1.54 6.54
CA GLU A 80 -0.11 -1.91 7.96
C GLU A 80 0.05 -3.43 8.14
N ARG A 81 -0.56 -4.20 7.24
CA ARG A 81 -0.52 -5.68 7.18
C ARG A 81 0.51 -6.22 6.17
N ASP A 82 1.40 -5.38 5.67
CA ASP A 82 2.40 -5.81 4.69
C ASP A 82 3.37 -6.78 5.35
N ARG A 83 3.16 -8.07 5.09
CA ARG A 83 3.96 -9.12 5.68
C ARG A 83 5.33 -9.20 5.03
N ASP A 84 5.49 -8.98 3.74
CA ASP A 84 6.78 -9.26 3.08
C ASP A 84 7.64 -8.00 2.85
N GLY A 85 7.12 -6.82 3.20
CA GLY A 85 7.80 -5.53 3.07
C GLY A 85 7.89 -4.96 1.66
N ARG A 86 7.53 -5.75 0.63
CA ARG A 86 7.62 -5.33 -0.78
C ARG A 86 6.71 -4.14 -1.10
N ARG A 87 5.51 -4.10 -0.53
CA ARG A 87 4.56 -2.99 -0.76
C ARG A 87 5.04 -1.73 -0.07
N THR A 88 5.58 -1.91 1.13
CA THR A 88 6.21 -0.84 1.91
C THR A 88 7.37 -0.20 1.14
N GLU A 89 8.26 -1.01 0.56
CA GLU A 89 9.37 -0.53 -0.27
C GLU A 89 8.87 0.20 -1.53
N ALA A 90 7.93 -0.40 -2.26
CA ALA A 90 7.34 0.21 -3.46
C ALA A 90 6.68 1.57 -3.12
N ALA A 91 5.92 1.63 -2.03
CA ALA A 91 5.26 2.85 -1.56
C ALA A 91 6.27 3.95 -1.23
N LEU A 92 7.39 3.60 -0.59
CA LEU A 92 8.45 4.55 -0.27
C LEU A 92 9.14 5.11 -1.52
N VAL A 93 9.42 4.26 -2.51
CA VAL A 93 10.00 4.70 -3.80
C VAL A 93 9.03 5.62 -4.54
N GLU A 94 7.76 5.26 -4.56
CA GLU A 94 6.75 5.99 -5.33
C GLU A 94 6.37 7.33 -4.69
N LEU A 95 6.10 7.35 -3.38
CA LEU A 95 5.56 8.52 -2.68
C LEU A 95 6.66 9.44 -2.14
N PHE A 96 7.87 8.91 -1.92
CA PHE A 96 9.04 9.69 -1.52
C PHE A 96 10.21 9.42 -2.49
N PRO A 97 10.10 9.87 -3.76
CA PRO A 97 11.12 9.62 -4.77
C PRO A 97 12.42 10.40 -4.52
N ALA A 98 12.34 11.49 -3.75
CA ALA A 98 13.47 12.30 -3.33
C ALA A 98 13.44 12.49 -1.81
N PRO A 99 14.59 12.77 -1.17
CA PRO A 99 14.64 13.09 0.24
C PRO A 99 13.80 14.33 0.58
N LEU A 100 13.18 14.32 1.75
CA LEU A 100 12.52 15.50 2.29
C LEU A 100 13.53 16.62 2.51
N GLN A 101 13.08 17.85 2.28
CA GLN A 101 13.89 19.05 2.48
C GLN A 101 14.33 19.17 3.94
N SER A 102 15.47 19.84 4.16
CA SER A 102 15.94 20.22 5.49
C SER A 102 15.68 21.72 5.71
N PRO A 103 14.96 22.12 6.78
CA PRO A 103 14.39 21.28 7.83
C PRO A 103 13.20 20.43 7.34
N ARG A 104 13.03 19.25 7.94
CA ARG A 104 11.93 18.32 7.60
C ARG A 104 10.58 19.05 7.75
N PRO A 105 9.70 18.99 6.74
CA PRO A 105 8.36 19.58 6.85
C PRO A 105 7.57 18.96 8.00
N CYS A 106 6.56 19.67 8.51
CA CYS A 106 5.67 19.06 9.50
C CYS A 106 4.78 18.01 8.81
N TYR A 107 4.32 17.01 9.58
CA TYR A 107 3.45 15.96 9.05
C TYR A 107 2.19 16.51 8.37
N ALA A 108 1.59 17.57 8.94
CA ALA A 108 0.40 18.21 8.39
C ALA A 108 0.63 18.89 7.02
N ASP A 109 1.87 19.22 6.68
CA ASP A 109 2.23 19.89 5.42
C ASP A 109 2.53 18.88 4.29
N LEU A 110 2.61 17.59 4.61
CA LEU A 110 2.79 16.56 3.60
C LEU A 110 1.53 16.41 2.75
N PRO A 111 1.64 16.04 1.45
CA PRO A 111 0.52 15.56 0.66
C PRO A 111 -0.25 14.43 1.37
N ALA A 112 -1.57 14.37 1.20
CA ALA A 112 -2.43 13.41 1.89
C ALA A 112 -1.97 11.95 1.72
N THR A 113 -1.47 11.57 0.54
CA THR A 113 -0.96 10.22 0.27
C THR A 113 0.33 9.91 1.05
N GLN A 114 1.23 10.90 1.18
CA GLN A 114 2.43 10.79 1.99
C GLN A 114 2.09 10.71 3.49
N GLN A 115 1.12 11.50 3.95
CA GLN A 115 0.60 11.41 5.33
C GLN A 115 0.07 10.01 5.62
N GLN A 116 -0.76 9.47 4.72
CA GLN A 116 -1.32 8.13 4.87
C GLN A 116 -0.23 7.05 4.92
N LEU A 117 0.80 7.13 4.07
CA LEU A 117 1.92 6.19 4.12
C LEU A 117 2.69 6.29 5.44
N VAL A 118 3.00 7.50 5.90
CA VAL A 118 3.67 7.72 7.21
C VAL A 118 2.81 7.16 8.35
N HIS A 119 1.49 7.35 8.29
CA HIS A 119 0.57 6.81 9.26
C HIS A 119 0.53 5.27 9.23
N ALA A 120 0.59 4.66 8.05
CA ALA A 120 0.64 3.20 7.91
C ALA A 120 1.97 2.63 8.42
N LEU A 121 3.10 3.28 8.12
CA LEU A 121 4.42 2.93 8.68
C LEU A 121 4.43 2.99 10.22
N ALA A 122 3.75 3.98 10.78
CA ALA A 122 3.58 4.15 12.23
C ALA A 122 2.71 3.06 12.88
N ASN A 123 1.94 2.31 12.10
CA ASN A 123 1.00 1.26 12.55
C ASN A 123 1.30 -0.12 11.93
N LEU A 124 2.51 -0.36 11.41
CA LEU A 124 2.91 -1.67 10.92
C LEU A 124 2.66 -2.77 11.97
N GLU A 125 1.89 -3.78 11.60
CA GLU A 125 1.64 -4.99 12.39
C GLU A 125 2.87 -5.90 12.45
N HIS A 126 3.80 -5.73 11.50
CA HIS A 126 5.03 -6.51 11.38
C HIS A 126 6.26 -5.60 11.58
N PRO A 127 6.77 -5.43 12.83
CA PRO A 127 7.85 -4.48 13.13
C PRO A 127 9.15 -4.73 12.38
N TRP A 128 9.37 -5.96 11.92
CA TRP A 128 10.57 -6.31 11.16
C TRP A 128 10.58 -5.69 9.76
N VAL A 129 9.42 -5.41 9.17
CA VAL A 129 9.31 -4.69 7.89
C VAL A 129 9.83 -3.26 8.06
N GLY A 130 9.41 -2.58 9.13
CA GLY A 130 9.93 -1.25 9.47
C GLY A 130 11.45 -1.24 9.64
N ARG A 131 12.04 -2.30 10.23
CA ARG A 131 13.49 -2.44 10.34
C ARG A 131 14.17 -2.69 8.99
N ALA A 132 13.57 -3.49 8.11
CA ALA A 132 14.11 -3.78 6.79
C ALA A 132 14.22 -2.50 5.94
N VAL A 133 13.22 -1.61 6.02
CA VAL A 133 13.19 -0.35 5.26
C VAL A 133 13.79 0.85 5.99
N ALA A 134 14.36 0.67 7.18
CA ALA A 134 14.89 1.76 8.01
C ALA A 134 15.96 2.60 7.31
N GLY A 135 16.85 1.95 6.52
CA GLY A 135 17.83 2.65 5.70
C GLY A 135 17.18 3.57 4.66
N GLN A 136 16.18 3.05 3.92
CA GLN A 136 15.43 3.81 2.92
C GLN A 136 14.68 5.01 3.52
N LEU A 137 14.15 4.86 4.74
CA LEU A 137 13.50 5.94 5.46
C LEU A 137 14.50 7.04 5.81
N ARG A 138 15.67 6.67 6.33
CA ARG A 138 16.73 7.61 6.69
C ARG A 138 17.25 8.37 5.46
N ASP A 139 17.48 7.67 4.35
CA ASP A 139 17.93 8.27 3.09
C ASP A 139 16.93 9.28 2.54
N ARG A 140 15.63 9.07 2.80
CA ARG A 140 14.55 9.98 2.43
C ARG A 140 14.32 11.10 3.45
N GLY A 141 15.13 11.16 4.51
CA GLY A 141 14.98 12.13 5.57
C GLY A 141 13.72 11.91 6.42
N LEU A 142 13.16 10.69 6.45
CA LEU A 142 12.04 10.29 7.31
C LEU A 142 12.53 9.68 8.64
N PRO A 143 11.69 9.60 9.68
CA PRO A 143 11.99 8.82 10.87
C PRO A 143 12.19 7.34 10.53
N ASP A 144 13.20 6.67 11.10
CA ASP A 144 13.61 5.30 10.74
C ASP A 144 13.15 4.23 11.75
N SER A 145 12.36 4.62 12.76
CA SER A 145 11.77 3.71 13.73
C SER A 145 10.27 3.95 13.87
N GLN A 146 9.53 2.90 14.24
CA GLN A 146 8.07 2.98 14.39
C GLN A 146 7.65 4.03 15.42
N ASN A 147 8.31 4.09 16.58
CA ASN A 147 8.01 5.12 17.59
C ASN A 147 8.34 6.53 17.10
N ALA A 148 9.40 6.72 16.33
CA ALA A 148 9.72 8.03 15.74
C ALA A 148 8.72 8.42 14.63
N GLN A 149 8.21 7.46 13.86
CA GLN A 149 7.13 7.67 12.90
C GLN A 149 5.82 8.07 13.61
N ARG A 150 5.49 7.39 14.71
CA ARG A 150 4.33 7.73 15.54
C ARG A 150 4.44 9.13 16.13
N ALA A 151 5.59 9.47 16.71
CA ALA A 151 5.85 10.81 17.23
C ALA A 151 5.73 11.88 16.13
N TYR A 152 6.28 11.62 14.95
CA TYR A 152 6.20 12.52 13.80
C TYR A 152 4.75 12.73 13.32
N ALA A 153 3.92 11.68 13.34
CA ALA A 153 2.50 11.73 13.01
C ALA A 153 1.59 12.21 14.17
N GLY A 154 2.16 12.55 15.33
CA GLY A 154 1.39 12.96 16.52
C GLY A 154 0.62 11.83 17.21
N LEU A 155 1.03 10.57 17.02
CA LEU A 155 0.43 9.38 17.63
C LEU A 155 1.15 8.99 18.93
N PRO A 156 0.44 8.40 19.92
CA PRO A 156 1.06 7.90 21.14
C PRO A 156 2.02 6.74 20.83
N PRO A 157 3.11 6.54 21.59
CA PRO A 157 4.06 5.45 21.34
C PRO A 157 3.40 4.07 21.44
N VAL A 158 3.99 3.05 20.80
CA VAL A 158 3.53 1.66 20.99
C VAL A 158 3.83 1.27 22.43
N ALA A 159 2.82 0.80 23.16
CA ALA A 159 3.02 0.30 24.52
C ALA A 159 4.02 -0.87 24.48
N GLU A 160 5.10 -0.77 25.24
CA GLU A 160 6.03 -1.89 25.44
C GLU A 160 5.29 -2.99 26.22
N GLY A 161 4.68 -3.92 25.47
CA GLY A 161 4.20 -5.17 26.03
C GLY A 161 5.42 -5.93 26.56
N ARG A 162 5.54 -6.02 27.89
CA ARG A 162 6.44 -6.97 28.55
C ARG A 162 6.18 -8.35 27.95
N GLN A 163 7.16 -8.86 27.21
CA GLN A 163 7.34 -10.30 27.04
C GLN A 163 8.25 -10.79 28.16
#